data_AF-A0A8I0MWW3-F1
#
_entry.id   AF-A0A8I0MWW3-F1
#
_cell.length_a   1.000
_cell.length_b   1.000
_cell.length_c   1.000
_cell.angle_alpha   90.00
_cell.angle_beta   90.00
_cell.angle_gamma   90.00
#
_symmetry.space_group_name_H-M   'P 1'
#
loop_
_entity.id
_entity.type
_entity.pdbx_description
1 polymer ?
#
loop_
_entity_poly.entity_id
_entity_poly.type
_entity_poly.pdbx_seq_one_letter_code
_entity_poly.pdbx_strand_id
1 'polypeptide(L)'
;MIVVATHKEFNTSILNDIYVPFRVGAVNKNSDFGYCRDDVGHNISIKNPNFCELTALYAAYKNNADDFEYLGLVHYRRFFC
;
A
#
# COMPACT_ATOMS: atom_id res chain seq x y z
N MET A 1 -2.50 -7.04 9.47
CA MET A 1 -2.91 -6.05 8.45
C MET A 1 -2.53 -6.56 7.06
N ILE A 2 -3.38 -6.38 6.05
CA ILE A 2 -3.06 -6.67 4.65
C ILE A 2 -3.09 -5.39 3.83
N VAL A 3 -1.97 -5.07 3.21
CA VAL A 3 -1.79 -3.89 2.36
C VAL A 3 -2.37 -4.17 0.97
N VAL A 4 -3.27 -3.32 0.49
CA VAL A 4 -3.85 -3.40 -0.85
C VAL A 4 -3.14 -2.42 -1.77
N ALA A 5 -2.17 -2.91 -2.54
CA ALA A 5 -1.39 -2.08 -3.45
C ALA A 5 -2.23 -1.62 -4.65
N THR A 6 -2.27 -0.31 -4.87
CA THR A 6 -2.96 0.32 -5.99
C THR A 6 -2.18 1.50 -6.57
N HIS A 7 -2.33 1.72 -7.88
CA HIS A 7 -1.81 2.90 -8.57
C HIS A 7 -2.91 3.88 -9.03
N LYS A 8 -4.19 3.52 -8.79
CA LYS A 8 -5.42 4.26 -9.19
C LYS A 8 -6.55 4.08 -8.18
N GLU A 9 -7.62 4.86 -8.28
CA GLU A 9 -8.83 4.66 -7.48
C GLU A 9 -9.48 3.32 -7.81
N PHE A 10 -10.09 2.70 -6.79
CA PHE A 10 -10.88 1.50 -6.92
C PHE A 10 -12.00 1.49 -5.88
N ASN A 11 -12.97 0.60 -6.06
CA ASN A 11 -14.07 0.46 -5.12
C ASN A 11 -13.54 -0.11 -3.80
N THR A 12 -13.32 0.74 -2.80
CA THR A 12 -12.88 0.34 -1.46
C THR A 12 -14.00 -0.22 -0.61
N SER A 13 -15.27 -0.08 -1.00
CA SER A 13 -16.42 -0.65 -0.27
C SER A 13 -16.44 -2.19 -0.28
N ILE A 14 -15.59 -2.82 -1.11
CA ILE A 14 -15.40 -4.28 -1.12
C ILE A 14 -14.42 -4.75 -0.04
N LEU A 15 -13.70 -3.83 0.60
CA LEU A 15 -12.69 -4.14 1.59
C LEU A 15 -13.34 -4.29 2.97
N ASN A 16 -12.86 -5.25 3.75
CA ASN A 16 -13.12 -5.35 5.18
C ASN A 16 -11.95 -4.72 5.97
N ASP A 17 -12.09 -4.65 7.29
CA ASP A 17 -11.20 -3.88 8.17
C ASP A 17 -9.75 -4.36 8.20
N ILE A 18 -9.46 -5.57 7.72
CA ILE A 18 -8.08 -6.08 7.66
C ILE A 18 -7.31 -5.55 6.44
N TYR A 19 -8.00 -5.02 5.43
CA TYR A 19 -7.40 -4.50 4.21
C TYR A 19 -7.21 -2.99 4.27
N VAL A 20 -5.98 -2.53 4.04
CA VAL A 20 -5.63 -1.11 4.02
C VAL A 20 -5.20 -0.70 2.62
N PRO A 21 -5.94 0.20 1.93
CA PRO A 21 -5.57 0.68 0.60
C PRO A 21 -4.28 1.49 0.66
N PHE A 22 -3.35 1.14 -0.22
CA PHE A 22 -2.01 1.72 -0.27
C PHE A 22 -1.65 2.14 -1.69
N ARG A 23 -1.38 3.42 -1.86
CA ARG A 23 -0.96 3.99 -3.12
C ARG A 23 0.53 3.76 -3.34
N VAL A 24 0.85 2.97 -4.37
CA VAL A 24 2.24 2.70 -4.79
C VAL A 24 2.73 3.73 -5.81
N GLY A 25 4.03 4.03 -5.75
CA GLY A 25 4.69 5.01 -6.59
C GLY A 25 4.11 6.41 -6.41
N ALA A 26 3.70 6.75 -5.19
CA ALA A 26 3.08 8.04 -4.87
C ALA A 26 4.06 9.22 -5.03
N VAL A 27 5.37 8.99 -4.89
CA VAL A 27 6.39 10.05 -5.00
C VAL A 27 6.35 10.81 -6.32
N ASN A 28 5.90 10.17 -7.41
CA ASN A 28 5.81 10.77 -8.74
C ASN A 28 4.37 11.18 -9.11
N LYS A 29 3.44 11.22 -8.14
CA LYS A 29 2.01 11.46 -8.39
C LYS A 29 1.42 12.44 -7.38
N ASN A 30 0.77 13.48 -7.89
CA ASN A 30 0.13 14.51 -7.05
C ASN A 30 -1.31 14.19 -6.65
N SER A 31 -1.94 13.19 -7.26
CA SER A 31 -3.31 12.80 -6.91
C SER A 31 -3.36 12.21 -5.50
N ASP A 32 -4.34 12.64 -4.71
CA ASP A 32 -4.65 12.08 -3.40
C ASP A 32 -6.00 11.38 -3.46
N PHE A 33 -6.04 10.12 -3.04
CA PHE A 33 -7.24 9.29 -3.01
C PHE A 33 -7.76 9.09 -1.56
N GLY A 34 -7.11 9.71 -0.57
CA GLY A 34 -7.35 9.43 0.85
C GLY A 34 -6.84 8.06 1.29
N TYR A 35 -5.96 7.43 0.50
CA TYR A 35 -5.33 6.14 0.82
C TYR A 35 -3.98 6.37 1.51
N CYS A 36 -3.48 5.35 2.21
CA CYS A 36 -2.10 5.37 2.68
C CYS A 36 -1.15 5.51 1.48
N ARG A 37 -0.06 6.24 1.62
CA ARG A 37 0.89 6.47 0.52
C ARG A 37 2.24 5.86 0.85
N ASP A 38 2.87 5.27 -0.15
CA ASP A 38 4.20 4.67 -0.03
C ASP A 38 5.35 5.68 -0.02
N ASP A 39 5.09 6.98 -0.12
CA ASP A 39 6.11 8.05 -0.09
C ASP A 39 6.17 8.82 1.23
N VAL A 40 5.45 8.36 2.26
CA VAL A 40 5.42 8.98 3.60
C VAL A 40 6.38 8.26 4.55
N GLY A 41 7.08 9.01 5.39
CA GLY A 41 7.99 8.48 6.39
C GLY A 41 9.15 7.69 5.79
N HIS A 42 9.51 6.56 6.40
CA HIS A 42 10.56 5.68 5.87
C HIS A 42 10.06 4.88 4.68
N ASN A 43 10.58 5.19 3.49
CA ASN A 43 10.10 4.55 2.28
C ASN A 43 11.13 4.39 1.15
N ILE A 44 10.72 3.65 0.12
CA ILE A 44 11.46 3.44 -1.13
C ILE A 44 10.56 3.69 -2.35
N SER A 45 9.57 4.60 -2.26
CA SER A 45 8.60 4.87 -3.34
C SER A 45 9.26 5.20 -4.69
N ILE A 46 10.41 5.89 -4.66
CA ILE A 46 11.20 6.21 -5.87
C ILE A 46 11.66 4.96 -6.64
N LYS A 47 11.77 3.83 -5.96
CA LYS A 47 12.15 2.54 -6.56
C LYS A 47 10.95 1.73 -7.06
N ASN A 48 9.74 2.28 -7.03
CA ASN A 48 8.53 1.62 -7.56
C ASN A 48 8.68 1.09 -9.00
N PRO A 49 9.41 1.73 -9.94
CA PRO A 49 9.64 1.15 -11.26
C PRO A 49 10.34 -0.22 -11.25
N ASN A 50 11.11 -0.51 -10.19
CA ASN A 50 11.88 -1.76 -10.06
C ASN A 50 11.27 -2.73 -9.03
N PHE A 51 10.59 -2.21 -8.00
CA PHE A 51 10.08 -3.01 -6.87
C PHE A 51 8.56 -3.15 -6.87
N CYS A 52 7.85 -2.38 -7.71
CA CYS A 52 6.39 -2.40 -7.83
C CYS A 52 5.70 -2.36 -6.46
N GLU A 53 4.78 -3.29 -6.18
CA GLU A 53 3.96 -3.34 -4.97
C GLU A 53 4.77 -3.51 -3.67
N LEU A 54 6.03 -3.94 -3.76
CA LEU A 54 6.90 -4.09 -2.59
C LEU A 54 7.23 -2.75 -1.92
N THR A 55 7.10 -1.62 -2.62
CA THR A 55 7.30 -0.31 -2.00
C THR A 55 6.25 -0.03 -0.91
N ALA A 56 5.00 -0.44 -1.13
CA ALA A 56 3.93 -0.33 -0.12
C ALA A 56 4.18 -1.27 1.06
N LEU A 57 4.60 -2.51 0.80
CA LEU A 57 4.93 -3.47 1.85
C LEU A 57 6.10 -2.96 2.72
N TYR A 58 7.14 -2.41 2.08
CA TYR A 58 8.28 -1.82 2.78
C TYR A 58 7.88 -0.61 3.62
N ALA A 59 7.06 0.29 3.08
CA ALA A 59 6.59 1.46 3.82
C ALA A 59 5.74 1.04 5.03
N ALA A 60 4.82 0.09 4.87
CA ALA A 60 4.01 -0.43 5.98
C ALA A 60 4.89 -1.08 7.06
N TYR A 61 5.88 -1.90 6.66
CA TYR A 61 6.83 -2.50 7.59
C TYR A 61 7.64 -1.44 8.35
N LYS A 62 8.19 -0.43 7.67
CA LYS A 62 9.09 0.53 8.32
C LYS A 62 8.40 1.55 9.22
N ASN A 63 7.13 1.84 8.97
CA ASN A 63 6.41 2.84 9.75
C ASN A 63 5.48 2.21 10.81
N ASN A 64 5.13 0.93 10.69
CA ASN A 64 4.15 0.26 11.56
C ASN A 64 4.49 -1.21 11.86
N ALA A 65 5.78 -1.59 11.85
CA ALA A 65 6.22 -2.97 12.12
C ALA A 65 5.69 -3.52 13.46
N ASP A 66 5.66 -2.68 14.49
CA ASP A 66 5.32 -3.10 15.85
C ASP A 66 3.81 -3.15 16.12
N ASP A 67 3.00 -2.58 15.21
CA ASP A 67 1.55 -2.45 15.39
C ASP A 67 0.78 -3.72 14.97
N PHE A 68 1.43 -4.67 14.28
CA PHE A 68 0.76 -5.83 13.69
C PHE A 68 1.58 -7.13 13.81
N GLU A 69 0.93 -8.22 14.21
CA GLU A 69 1.55 -9.56 14.24
C GLU A 69 1.85 -10.11 12.83
N TYR A 70 1.00 -9.78 11.86
CA TYR A 70 1.14 -10.19 10.46
C TYR A 70 0.99 -9.01 9.50
N LEU A 71 1.88 -8.95 8.52
CA LEU A 71 1.84 -7.99 7.42
C LEU A 71 1.72 -8.72 6.08
N GLY A 72 0.59 -8.53 5.40
CA GLY A 72 0.30 -9.11 4.08
C GLY A 72 0.28 -8.08 2.95
N LEU A 73 0.30 -8.56 1.72
CA LEU A 73 0.22 -7.74 0.51
C LEU A 73 -0.72 -8.39 -0.51
N VAL A 74 -1.63 -7.60 -1.08
CA VAL A 74 -2.49 -8.00 -2.20
C VAL A 74 -2.58 -6.87 -3.23
N HIS A 75 -2.99 -7.22 -4.45
CA HIS A 75 -3.24 -6.25 -5.51
C HIS A 75 -4.71 -5.80 -5.46
N TYR A 76 -5.02 -4.54 -5.81
CA TYR A 76 -6.38 -3.96 -5.76
C TYR A 76 -7.50 -4.69 -6.56
N ARG A 77 -7.17 -5.75 -7.30
CA ARG A 77 -8.10 -6.60 -8.07
C ARG A 77 -8.00 -8.09 -7.76
N ARG A 78 -7.11 -8.51 -6.85
CA ARG A 78 -6.83 -9.91 -6.56
C ARG A 78 -6.66 -10.06 -5.06
N PHE A 79 -7.64 -10.69 -4.43
CA PHE A 79 -7.74 -10.85 -2.97
C PHE A 79 -7.62 -12.34 -2.61
N PHE A 80 -7.27 -12.63 -1.36
CA PHE A 80 -7.31 -13.98 -0.83
C PHE A 80 -8.76 -14.38 -0.53
N CYS A 81 -9.08 -15.67 -0.76
CA CYS A 81 -10.41 -16.26 -0.56
C CYS A 81 -10.65 -16.71 0.88
#